data_AF-A0AAU4AJM9-F1
#
_entry.id   AF-A0AAU4AJM9-F1
#
_cell.length_a   1.000
_cell.length_b   1.000
_cell.length_c   1.000
_cell.angle_alpha   90.00
_cell.angle_beta   90.00
_cell.angle_gamma   90.00
#
_symmetry.space_group_name_H-M   'P 1'
#
loop_
_entity.id
_entity.type
_entity.pdbx_description
1 polymer ?
#
loop_
_entity_poly.entity_id
_entity_poly.type
_entity_poly.pdbx_seq_one_letter_code
_entity_poly.pdbx_strand_id
1 'polypeptide(L)'
;MEVNRVAELLHEYAGAAGLSIKAVHEALTPEMLPAGTPVPDRRRMYDLMDGKDLTRTIAHAVIDICSGLDGDPRLDEERRRTVDALFERAETAPTSVRAGVAAYGDLVEAKNRLLAVHEDLDNARQALHKSTEARNQAQTIMSTLLLVLAHQAATIGRLTGERDRLLAQVGAARPDERARPDERARLEDVERQLARVRENEDRARTTLQQAERDRDTAIVVAEEAGALVRELRQEVTRLRAMAPDPHSTPDRERGEADPLPPTDIALYDVDLAQTEITLDKAEILLEQGREAVEEAGRAIGLDPAPDLRTIPGQVIRSHPELYPNSRPVFSGTTPDNPVTGSKTARETLGLLLENNGLGGPGPIRVLDWALGRLAEKLAGNRWLMFLLATALATVLPLGVAGGMAADPGPAVWKAVVFALLSTPCMGLAWLVGFTWSEEGVPRSFQWVPPFGGIAIVIGLQLISDGSVALAFVEKVGMV
;
A
#
# COMPACT_ATOMS: atom_id res chain seq x y z
N MET A 1 -35.68 17.75 -35.81
CA MET A 1 -36.39 16.66 -35.08
C MET A 1 -37.18 15.78 -36.05
N GLU A 2 -37.79 16.33 -37.10
CA GLU A 2 -38.57 15.53 -38.06
C GLU A 2 -37.71 14.66 -39.00
N VAL A 3 -36.52 15.12 -39.41
CA VAL A 3 -35.54 14.27 -40.14
C VAL A 3 -35.01 13.12 -39.28
N ASN A 4 -34.82 13.33 -37.97
CA ASN A 4 -34.46 12.24 -37.04
C ASN A 4 -35.56 11.17 -36.98
N ARG A 5 -36.82 11.59 -37.13
CA ARG A 5 -37.96 10.67 -37.17
C ARG A 5 -38.02 9.87 -38.47
N VAL A 6 -37.54 10.44 -39.58
CA VAL A 6 -37.29 9.69 -40.81
C VAL A 6 -36.20 8.65 -40.59
N ALA A 7 -35.08 9.03 -39.97
CA ALA A 7 -34.00 8.11 -39.60
C ALA A 7 -34.47 6.95 -38.71
N GLU A 8 -35.27 7.24 -37.67
CA GLU A 8 -35.90 6.21 -36.82
C GLU A 8 -36.77 5.24 -37.62
N LEU A 9 -37.61 5.73 -38.54
CA LEU A 9 -38.42 4.88 -39.41
C LEU A 9 -37.57 4.02 -40.35
N LEU A 10 -36.49 4.58 -40.91
CA LEU A 10 -35.58 3.80 -41.76
C LEU A 10 -34.88 2.69 -40.97
N HIS A 11 -34.52 2.95 -39.71
CA HIS A 11 -34.00 1.92 -38.80
C HIS A 11 -35.03 0.82 -38.51
N GLU A 12 -36.29 1.19 -38.30
CA GLU A 12 -37.38 0.24 -38.10
C GLU A 12 -37.59 -0.62 -39.35
N TYR A 13 -37.60 -0.02 -40.54
CA TYR A 13 -37.74 -0.75 -41.80
C TYR A 13 -36.56 -1.68 -42.08
N ALA A 14 -35.33 -1.22 -41.87
CA ALA A 14 -34.14 -2.05 -41.98
C ALA A 14 -34.15 -3.20 -40.97
N GLY A 15 -34.56 -2.93 -39.73
CA GLY A 15 -34.72 -3.92 -38.68
C GLY A 15 -35.77 -4.98 -39.02
N ALA A 16 -36.94 -4.57 -39.53
CA ALA A 16 -38.00 -5.46 -39.98
C ALA A 16 -37.57 -6.35 -41.16
N ALA A 17 -36.70 -5.83 -42.04
CA ALA A 17 -36.09 -6.58 -43.13
C ALA A 17 -34.90 -7.45 -42.70
N GLY A 18 -34.48 -7.40 -41.43
CA GLY A 18 -33.31 -8.11 -40.92
C GLY A 18 -31.97 -7.59 -41.45
N LEU A 19 -31.94 -6.37 -41.97
CA LEU A 19 -30.76 -5.76 -42.57
C LEU A 19 -29.98 -4.93 -41.54
N SER A 20 -28.67 -5.16 -41.49
CA SER A 20 -27.75 -4.24 -40.80
C SER A 20 -27.47 -3.01 -41.68
N ILE A 21 -27.06 -1.90 -41.07
CA ILE A 21 -26.65 -0.68 -41.81
C ILE A 21 -25.53 -1.01 -42.82
N LYS A 22 -24.64 -1.95 -42.48
CA LYS A 22 -23.61 -2.44 -43.39
C LYS A 22 -24.23 -3.14 -44.62
N ALA A 23 -25.23 -3.99 -44.41
CA ALA A 23 -25.92 -4.68 -45.50
C ALA A 23 -26.71 -3.70 -46.39
N VAL A 24 -27.33 -2.68 -45.79
CA VAL A 24 -27.98 -1.59 -46.55
C VAL A 24 -26.97 -0.85 -47.42
N HIS A 25 -25.79 -0.50 -46.88
CA HIS A 25 -24.72 0.12 -47.67
C HIS A 25 -24.21 -0.78 -48.81
N GLU A 26 -24.04 -2.09 -48.56
CA GLU A 26 -23.56 -3.03 -49.59
C GLU A 26 -24.60 -3.28 -50.70
N ALA A 27 -25.89 -3.15 -50.38
CA ALA A 27 -26.98 -3.29 -51.34
C ALA A 27 -27.30 -1.99 -52.11
N LEU A 28 -26.79 -0.84 -51.65
CA LEU A 28 -27.03 0.45 -52.30
C LEU A 28 -26.16 0.58 -53.56
N THR A 29 -26.80 0.55 -54.72
CA THR A 29 -26.12 0.69 -56.00
C THR A 29 -26.25 2.12 -56.57
N PRO A 30 -25.32 2.56 -57.44
CA PRO A 30 -25.40 3.88 -58.06
C PRO A 30 -26.69 4.10 -58.88
N GLU A 31 -27.31 3.03 -59.40
CA GLU A 31 -28.56 3.16 -60.18
C GLU A 31 -29.77 3.53 -59.33
N MET A 32 -29.72 3.29 -58.01
CA MET A 32 -30.77 3.68 -57.07
C MET A 32 -30.73 5.17 -56.70
N LEU A 33 -29.68 5.88 -57.10
CA LEU A 33 -29.46 7.29 -56.79
C LEU A 33 -29.60 8.17 -58.06
N PRO A 34 -29.89 9.48 -57.91
CA PRO A 34 -29.96 10.38 -59.05
C PRO A 34 -28.62 10.43 -59.78
N ALA A 35 -28.67 10.54 -61.12
CA ALA A 35 -27.48 10.59 -61.95
C ALA A 35 -26.46 11.63 -61.44
N GLY A 36 -25.24 11.18 -61.16
CA GLY A 36 -24.15 12.03 -60.64
C GLY A 36 -24.04 12.08 -59.11
N THR A 37 -24.93 11.43 -58.36
CA THR A 37 -24.83 11.32 -56.89
C THR A 37 -23.96 10.12 -56.51
N PRO A 38 -22.80 10.31 -55.84
CA PRO A 38 -21.97 9.19 -55.44
C PRO A 38 -22.64 8.38 -54.31
N VAL A 39 -22.44 7.07 -54.32
CA VAL A 39 -22.86 6.19 -53.22
C VAL A 39 -22.11 6.63 -51.94
N PRO A 40 -22.81 6.91 -50.83
CA PRO A 40 -22.17 7.27 -49.57
C PRO A 40 -21.25 6.16 -49.10
N ASP A 41 -20.05 6.51 -48.64
CA ASP A 41 -19.19 5.52 -47.99
C ASP A 41 -19.84 4.99 -46.69
N ARG A 42 -19.28 3.88 -46.18
CA ARG A 42 -19.84 3.21 -45.01
C ARG A 42 -19.96 4.11 -43.79
N ARG A 43 -19.00 4.99 -43.52
CA ARG A 43 -19.03 5.89 -42.36
C ARG A 43 -20.14 6.92 -42.54
N ARG A 44 -20.25 7.48 -43.74
CA ARG A 44 -21.30 8.43 -44.11
C ARG A 44 -22.70 7.80 -44.07
N MET A 45 -22.82 6.50 -44.33
CA MET A 45 -24.08 5.78 -44.18
C MET A 45 -24.58 5.79 -42.72
N TYR A 46 -23.68 5.65 -41.73
CA TYR A 46 -24.09 5.77 -40.32
C TYR A 46 -24.59 7.17 -40.00
N ASP A 47 -23.87 8.22 -40.42
CA ASP A 47 -24.32 9.61 -40.26
C ASP A 47 -25.70 9.86 -40.91
N LEU A 48 -25.92 9.34 -42.12
CA LEU A 48 -27.20 9.45 -42.85
C LEU A 48 -28.34 8.72 -42.12
N MET A 49 -28.07 7.52 -41.61
CA MET A 49 -29.03 6.74 -40.84
C MET A 49 -29.33 7.37 -39.47
N ASP A 50 -28.43 8.19 -38.93
CA ASP A 50 -28.67 9.05 -37.75
C ASP A 50 -29.39 10.37 -38.11
N GLY A 51 -29.79 10.54 -39.38
CA GLY A 51 -30.54 11.70 -39.88
C GLY A 51 -29.68 12.89 -40.30
N LYS A 52 -28.35 12.77 -40.29
CA LYS A 52 -27.43 13.84 -40.69
C LYS A 52 -27.26 13.85 -42.21
N ASP A 53 -27.57 14.99 -42.83
CA ASP A 53 -27.54 15.19 -44.29
C ASP A 53 -28.41 14.17 -45.07
N LEU A 54 -29.40 13.55 -44.39
CA LEU A 54 -30.29 12.58 -44.99
C LEU A 54 -31.20 13.25 -46.03
N THR A 55 -31.09 12.82 -47.27
CA THR A 55 -31.91 13.32 -48.36
C THR A 55 -33.09 12.40 -48.63
N ARG A 56 -34.18 12.96 -49.18
CA ARG A 56 -35.37 12.21 -49.59
C ARG A 56 -35.02 11.04 -50.50
N THR A 57 -34.09 11.24 -51.44
CA THR A 57 -33.72 10.19 -52.39
C THR A 57 -32.95 9.05 -51.75
N ILE A 58 -32.04 9.34 -50.81
CA ILE A 58 -31.33 8.29 -50.08
C ILE A 58 -32.33 7.50 -49.23
N ALA A 59 -33.27 8.18 -48.54
CA ALA A 59 -34.31 7.51 -47.76
C ALA A 59 -35.16 6.56 -48.63
N HIS A 60 -35.53 7.00 -49.84
CA HIS A 60 -36.26 6.17 -50.81
C HIS A 60 -35.46 4.96 -51.28
N ALA A 61 -34.17 5.13 -51.58
CA ALA A 61 -33.30 4.01 -51.95
C ALA A 61 -33.15 2.99 -50.81
N VAL A 62 -33.08 3.44 -49.56
CA VAL A 62 -33.07 2.55 -48.38
C VAL A 62 -34.39 1.77 -48.26
N ILE A 63 -35.54 2.40 -48.53
CA ILE A 63 -36.84 1.70 -48.55
C ILE A 63 -36.83 0.59 -49.61
N ASP A 64 -36.35 0.88 -50.83
CA ASP A 64 -36.26 -0.11 -51.91
C ASP A 64 -35.40 -1.32 -51.52
N ILE A 65 -34.26 -1.07 -50.87
CA ILE A 65 -33.38 -2.12 -50.36
C ILE A 65 -34.07 -2.95 -49.28
N CYS A 66 -34.79 -2.31 -48.35
CA CYS A 66 -35.47 -3.00 -47.25
C CYS A 66 -36.65 -3.85 -47.73
N SER A 67 -37.23 -3.53 -48.89
CA SER A 67 -38.35 -4.26 -49.45
C SER A 67 -37.94 -5.44 -50.32
N GLY A 68 -36.70 -5.43 -50.84
CA GLY A 68 -36.16 -6.50 -51.67
C GLY A 68 -36.85 -6.62 -53.03
N LEU A 69 -36.42 -7.59 -53.85
CA LEU A 69 -36.94 -7.77 -55.21
C LEU A 69 -38.39 -8.31 -55.26
N ASP A 70 -38.84 -8.95 -54.18
CA ASP A 70 -40.16 -9.57 -54.06
C ASP A 70 -41.10 -8.80 -53.08
N GLY A 71 -40.76 -7.55 -52.77
CA GLY A 71 -41.53 -6.71 -51.84
C GLY A 71 -42.98 -6.46 -52.30
N ASP A 72 -43.88 -6.21 -51.34
CA ASP A 72 -45.24 -5.78 -51.67
C ASP A 72 -45.21 -4.31 -52.14
N PRO A 73 -45.48 -4.03 -53.42
CA PRO A 73 -45.39 -2.67 -53.96
C PRO A 73 -46.37 -1.70 -53.29
N ARG A 74 -47.45 -2.20 -52.65
CA ARG A 74 -48.37 -1.35 -51.88
C ARG A 74 -47.77 -0.87 -50.57
N LEU A 75 -47.01 -1.74 -49.91
CA LEU A 75 -46.33 -1.41 -48.65
C LEU A 75 -45.20 -0.41 -48.89
N ASP A 76 -44.48 -0.55 -50.01
CA ASP A 76 -43.39 0.35 -50.38
C ASP A 76 -43.89 1.76 -50.67
N GLU A 77 -44.99 1.85 -51.39
CA GLU A 77 -45.66 3.12 -51.67
C GLU A 77 -46.17 3.78 -50.37
N GLU A 78 -46.71 3.00 -49.42
CA GLU A 78 -47.14 3.51 -48.11
C GLU A 78 -45.94 4.03 -47.28
N ARG A 79 -44.84 3.29 -47.26
CA ARG A 79 -43.59 3.68 -46.59
C ARG A 79 -43.03 4.98 -47.19
N ARG A 80 -42.98 5.09 -48.52
CA ARG A 80 -42.53 6.29 -49.25
C ARG A 80 -43.39 7.50 -48.92
N ARG A 81 -44.73 7.38 -48.97
CA ARG A 81 -45.65 8.46 -48.59
C ARG A 81 -45.45 8.94 -47.16
N THR A 82 -45.21 8.00 -46.24
CA THR A 82 -44.97 8.33 -44.83
C THR A 82 -43.68 9.12 -44.67
N VAL A 83 -42.61 8.70 -45.35
CA VAL A 83 -41.31 9.41 -45.36
C VAL A 83 -41.44 10.78 -46.04
N ASP A 84 -42.14 10.87 -47.17
CA ASP A 84 -42.35 12.12 -47.90
C ASP A 84 -43.14 13.14 -47.07
N ALA A 85 -44.20 12.71 -46.38
CA ALA A 85 -44.96 13.58 -45.49
C ALA A 85 -44.12 14.15 -44.34
N LEU A 86 -43.11 13.39 -43.86
CA LEU A 86 -42.18 13.87 -42.83
C LEU A 86 -41.15 14.86 -43.40
N PHE A 87 -40.65 14.63 -44.62
CA PHE A 87 -39.79 15.59 -45.29
C PHE A 87 -40.53 16.89 -45.62
N GLU A 88 -41.76 16.82 -46.12
CA GLU A 88 -42.58 17.99 -46.39
C GLU A 88 -42.90 18.78 -45.12
N ARG A 89 -43.15 18.10 -43.99
CA ARG A 89 -43.33 18.76 -42.70
C ARG A 89 -42.05 19.47 -42.25
N ALA A 90 -40.90 18.82 -42.44
CA ALA A 90 -39.60 19.38 -42.09
C ALA A 90 -39.26 20.62 -42.93
N GLU A 91 -39.66 20.63 -44.20
CA GLU A 91 -39.47 21.75 -45.14
C GLU A 91 -40.43 22.91 -44.85
N THR A 92 -41.68 22.62 -44.48
CA THR A 92 -42.75 23.63 -44.28
C THR A 92 -42.78 24.25 -42.89
N ALA A 93 -42.31 23.52 -41.88
CA ALA A 93 -42.17 24.00 -40.51
C ALA A 93 -40.77 23.66 -39.99
N PRO A 94 -39.71 24.30 -40.53
CA PRO A 94 -38.35 24.06 -40.08
C PRO A 94 -38.29 24.39 -38.59
N THR A 95 -38.27 23.36 -37.76
CA THR A 95 -38.27 23.51 -36.32
C THR A 95 -36.99 24.25 -35.98
N SER A 96 -37.09 25.53 -35.62
CA SER A 96 -35.90 26.34 -35.38
C SER A 96 -35.14 25.70 -34.23
N VAL A 97 -33.97 25.15 -34.55
CA VAL A 97 -33.09 24.48 -33.58
C VAL A 97 -32.69 25.44 -32.43
N ARG A 98 -32.95 26.75 -32.58
CA ARG A 98 -32.59 27.83 -31.66
C ARG A 98 -33.08 27.68 -30.21
N ALA A 99 -34.16 26.96 -29.93
CA ALA A 99 -34.60 26.68 -28.55
C ALA A 99 -33.96 25.43 -27.93
N GLY A 100 -33.41 24.52 -28.76
CA GLY A 100 -32.74 23.30 -28.33
C GLY A 100 -31.20 23.34 -28.43
N VAL A 101 -30.62 24.25 -29.23
CA VAL A 101 -29.15 24.37 -29.41
C VAL A 101 -28.47 24.89 -28.16
N ALA A 102 -29.07 25.81 -27.41
CA ALA A 102 -28.52 26.26 -26.13
C ALA A 102 -28.51 25.12 -25.12
N ALA A 103 -29.64 24.42 -24.95
CA ALA A 103 -29.74 23.26 -24.06
C ALA A 103 -28.84 22.08 -24.50
N TYR A 104 -28.65 21.86 -25.80
CA TYR A 104 -27.74 20.85 -26.34
C TYR A 104 -26.27 21.27 -26.19
N GLY A 105 -25.96 22.57 -26.35
CA GLY A 105 -24.64 23.13 -26.08
C GLY A 105 -24.25 22.97 -24.61
N ASP A 106 -25.16 23.34 -23.71
CA ASP A 106 -25.00 23.18 -22.26
C ASP A 106 -24.84 21.70 -21.88
N LEU A 107 -25.59 20.79 -22.52
CA LEU A 107 -25.48 19.35 -22.31
C LEU A 107 -24.14 18.79 -22.81
N VAL A 108 -23.69 19.20 -24.00
CA VAL A 108 -22.39 18.79 -24.55
C VAL A 108 -21.25 19.34 -23.70
N GLU A 109 -21.35 20.59 -23.24
CA GLU A 109 -20.39 21.18 -22.31
C GLU A 109 -20.37 20.46 -20.97
N ALA A 110 -21.54 20.16 -20.38
CA ALA A 110 -21.65 19.38 -19.16
C ALA A 110 -21.08 17.96 -19.32
N LYS A 111 -21.29 17.32 -20.46
CA LYS A 111 -20.72 16.00 -20.77
C LYS A 111 -19.20 16.06 -20.92
N ASN A 112 -18.67 17.06 -21.62
CA ASN A 112 -17.22 17.24 -21.77
C ASN A 112 -16.57 17.54 -20.42
N ARG A 113 -17.22 18.35 -19.57
CA ARG A 113 -16.77 18.62 -18.20
C ARG A 113 -16.81 17.36 -17.34
N LEU A 114 -17.86 16.55 -17.47
CA LEU A 114 -17.96 15.27 -16.76
C LEU A 114 -16.87 14.29 -17.20
N LEU A 115 -16.54 14.23 -18.49
CA LEU A 115 -15.43 13.43 -19.01
C LEU A 115 -14.09 13.89 -18.43
N ALA A 116 -13.81 15.19 -18.44
CA ALA A 116 -12.58 15.75 -17.85
C ALA A 116 -12.49 15.44 -16.34
N VAL A 117 -13.58 15.61 -15.59
CA VAL A 117 -13.64 15.29 -14.16
C VAL A 117 -13.42 13.79 -13.90
N HIS A 118 -13.88 12.91 -14.80
CA HIS A 118 -13.62 11.47 -14.69
C HIS A 118 -12.14 11.14 -14.93
N GLU A 119 -11.51 11.75 -15.93
CA GLU A 119 -10.07 11.62 -16.18
C GLU A 119 -9.25 12.11 -14.98
N ASP A 120 -9.58 13.29 -14.43
CA ASP A 120 -8.94 13.85 -13.24
C ASP A 120 -9.12 12.93 -12.01
N LEU A 121 -10.29 12.32 -11.86
CA LEU A 121 -10.59 11.41 -10.75
C LEU A 121 -9.76 10.13 -10.83
N ASP A 122 -9.59 9.59 -12.03
CA ASP A 122 -8.78 8.39 -12.24
C ASP A 122 -7.28 8.69 -12.04
N ASN A 123 -6.81 9.85 -12.50
CA ASN A 123 -5.45 10.34 -12.21
C ASN A 123 -5.21 10.49 -10.70
N ALA A 124 -6.15 11.13 -9.99
CA ALA A 124 -6.03 11.33 -8.54
C ALA A 124 -6.07 10.01 -7.75
N ARG A 125 -6.88 9.03 -8.18
CA ARG A 125 -6.89 7.67 -7.59
C ARG A 125 -5.58 6.95 -7.81
N GLN A 126 -5.02 7.03 -9.02
CA GLN A 126 -3.74 6.42 -9.34
C GLN A 126 -2.62 7.05 -8.51
N ALA A 127 -2.61 8.37 -8.37
CA ALA A 127 -1.64 9.09 -7.54
C ALA A 127 -1.74 8.69 -6.06
N LEU A 128 -2.96 8.56 -5.51
CA LEU A 128 -3.19 8.09 -4.15
C LEU A 128 -2.66 6.67 -3.93
N HIS A 129 -2.90 5.76 -4.89
CA HIS A 129 -2.44 4.38 -4.83
C HIS A 129 -0.91 4.30 -4.85
N LYS A 130 -0.26 4.93 -5.85
CA LYS A 130 1.21 5.00 -5.97
C LYS A 130 1.86 5.58 -4.73
N SER A 131 1.28 6.65 -4.17
CA SER A 131 1.84 7.31 -2.97
C SER A 131 1.68 6.44 -1.72
N THR A 132 0.59 5.70 -1.59
CA THR A 132 0.39 4.75 -0.49
C THR A 132 1.36 3.57 -0.57
N GLU A 133 1.60 3.07 -1.79
CA GLU A 133 2.58 2.01 -2.06
C GLU A 133 4.00 2.48 -1.68
N ALA A 134 4.42 3.64 -2.20
CA ALA A 134 5.73 4.22 -1.89
C ALA A 134 5.91 4.47 -0.38
N ARG A 135 4.87 4.93 0.32
CA ARG A 135 4.89 5.08 1.79
C ARG A 135 5.14 3.74 2.49
N ASN A 136 4.42 2.69 2.11
CA ASN A 136 4.55 1.36 2.72
C ASN A 136 5.93 0.75 2.42
N GLN A 137 6.44 0.95 1.21
CA GLN A 137 7.79 0.55 0.81
C GLN A 137 8.87 1.27 1.62
N ALA A 138 8.78 2.60 1.75
CA ALA A 138 9.70 3.39 2.57
C ALA A 138 9.69 2.92 4.03
N GLN A 139 8.51 2.62 4.60
CA GLN A 139 8.39 2.09 5.97
C GLN A 139 9.06 0.71 6.14
N THR A 140 8.93 -0.17 5.15
CA THR A 140 9.61 -1.48 5.16
C THR A 140 11.13 -1.29 5.10
N ILE A 141 11.62 -0.40 4.23
CA ILE A 141 13.05 -0.09 4.09
C ILE A 141 13.60 0.51 5.39
N MET A 142 12.90 1.47 6.01
CA MET A 142 13.28 2.03 7.31
C MET A 142 13.44 0.96 8.38
N SER A 143 12.50 0.00 8.46
CA SER A 143 12.54 -1.08 9.44
C SER A 143 13.77 -1.98 9.24
N THR A 144 14.08 -2.31 7.97
CA THR A 144 15.28 -3.06 7.61
C THR A 144 16.56 -2.28 7.95
N LEU A 145 16.62 -0.98 7.65
CA LEU A 145 17.78 -0.13 7.95
C LEU A 145 18.02 0.00 9.46
N LEU A 146 16.97 0.10 10.28
CA LEU A 146 17.10 0.10 11.74
C LEU A 146 17.71 -1.22 12.26
N LEU A 147 17.33 -2.36 11.67
CA LEU A 147 17.94 -3.64 12.02
C LEU A 147 19.41 -3.70 11.59
N VAL A 148 19.75 -3.24 10.38
CA VAL A 148 21.13 -3.14 9.89
C VAL A 148 21.98 -2.30 10.83
N LEU A 149 21.49 -1.14 11.27
CA LEU A 149 22.19 -0.27 12.23
C LEU A 149 22.41 -0.97 13.58
N ALA A 150 21.41 -1.70 14.10
CA ALA A 150 21.56 -2.46 15.33
C ALA A 150 22.62 -3.57 15.20
N HIS A 151 22.63 -4.29 14.07
CA HIS A 151 23.63 -5.30 13.77
C HIS A 151 25.05 -4.70 13.66
N GLN A 152 25.20 -3.59 12.93
CA GLN A 152 26.49 -2.89 12.77
C GLN A 152 27.03 -2.38 14.11
N ALA A 153 26.18 -1.82 14.99
CA ALA A 153 26.59 -1.39 16.33
C ALA A 153 27.14 -2.56 17.17
N ALA A 154 26.50 -3.73 17.10
CA ALA A 154 27.00 -4.94 17.76
C ALA A 154 28.35 -5.41 17.18
N THR A 155 28.48 -5.40 15.86
CA THR A 155 29.72 -5.77 15.16
C THR A 155 30.87 -4.80 15.47
N ILE A 156 30.62 -3.49 15.52
CA ILE A 156 31.59 -2.47 15.97
C ILE A 156 32.05 -2.77 17.39
N GLY A 157 31.13 -3.08 18.31
CA GLY A 157 31.47 -3.44 19.69
C GLY A 157 32.39 -4.67 19.76
N ARG A 158 32.06 -5.73 19.01
CA ARG A 158 32.85 -6.97 18.92
C ARG A 158 34.26 -6.70 18.38
N LEU A 159 34.37 -6.02 17.24
CA LEU A 159 35.65 -5.71 16.59
C LEU A 159 36.51 -4.76 17.42
N THR A 160 35.88 -3.79 18.11
CA THR A 160 36.59 -2.88 19.04
C THR A 160 37.19 -3.66 20.21
N GLY A 161 36.42 -4.57 20.81
CA GLY A 161 36.94 -5.44 21.88
C GLY A 161 38.07 -6.37 21.41
N GLU A 162 37.97 -6.90 20.18
CA GLU A 162 39.04 -7.72 19.58
C GLU A 162 40.30 -6.89 19.31
N ARG A 163 40.16 -5.68 18.76
CA ARG A 163 41.27 -4.72 18.57
C ARG A 163 41.96 -4.42 19.88
N ASP A 164 41.21 -4.09 20.93
CA ASP A 164 41.78 -3.71 22.22
C ASP A 164 42.52 -4.89 22.87
N ARG A 165 42.01 -6.11 22.70
CA ARG A 165 42.69 -7.34 23.12
C ARG A 165 43.99 -7.57 22.35
N LEU A 166 44.00 -7.39 21.03
CA LEU A 166 45.19 -7.55 20.20
C LEU A 166 46.24 -6.46 20.51
N LEU A 167 45.82 -5.22 20.70
CA LEU A 167 46.69 -4.12 21.12
C LEU A 167 47.35 -4.41 22.48
N ALA A 168 46.60 -4.95 23.43
CA ALA A 168 47.15 -5.36 24.72
C ALA A 168 48.18 -6.50 24.58
N GLN A 169 47.96 -7.46 23.68
CA GLN A 169 48.90 -8.55 23.41
C GLN A 169 50.19 -8.05 22.74
N VAL A 170 50.05 -7.21 21.71
CA VAL A 170 51.19 -6.61 21.01
C VAL A 170 51.99 -5.68 21.92
N GLY A 171 51.32 -4.93 22.80
CA GLY A 171 51.96 -4.02 23.77
C GLY A 171 52.58 -4.73 24.98
N ALA A 172 52.07 -5.90 25.38
CA ALA A 172 52.61 -6.70 26.47
C ALA A 172 53.81 -7.58 26.05
N ALA A 173 54.06 -7.73 24.74
CA ALA A 173 55.24 -8.43 24.24
C ALA A 173 56.52 -7.73 24.73
N ARG A 174 57.47 -8.52 25.25
CA ARG A 174 58.75 -7.97 25.74
C ARG A 174 59.49 -7.27 24.59
N PRO A 175 60.25 -6.19 24.84
CA PRO A 175 61.01 -5.48 23.80
C PRO A 175 61.90 -6.39 22.94
N ASP A 176 62.38 -7.50 23.52
CA ASP A 176 63.25 -8.47 22.86
C ASP A 176 62.48 -9.53 22.04
N GLU A 177 61.19 -9.76 22.36
CA GLU A 177 60.28 -10.57 21.55
C GLU A 177 59.52 -9.64 20.61
N ARG A 178 60.08 -9.40 19.43
CA ARG A 178 59.35 -8.71 18.35
C ARG A 178 57.98 -9.38 18.20
N ALA A 179 56.92 -8.59 18.37
CA ALA A 179 55.54 -9.05 18.21
C ALA A 179 55.42 -9.91 16.96
N ARG A 180 54.73 -11.06 17.09
CA ARG A 180 54.65 -12.02 15.99
C ARG A 180 54.01 -11.34 14.77
N PRO A 181 54.60 -11.49 13.58
CA PRO A 181 54.07 -10.84 12.37
C PRO A 181 52.58 -11.16 12.14
N ASP A 182 52.15 -12.35 12.53
CA ASP A 182 50.75 -12.81 12.43
C ASP A 182 49.78 -11.97 13.31
N GLU A 183 50.20 -11.54 14.50
CA GLU A 183 49.37 -10.74 15.41
C GLU A 183 49.18 -9.31 14.89
N ARG A 184 50.23 -8.74 14.29
CA ARG A 184 50.17 -7.43 13.62
C ARG A 184 49.27 -7.48 12.39
N ALA A 185 49.42 -8.49 11.54
CA ALA A 185 48.57 -8.67 10.36
C ALA A 185 47.09 -8.84 10.75
N ARG A 186 46.81 -9.56 11.85
CA ARG A 186 45.44 -9.69 12.38
C ARG A 186 44.89 -8.38 12.91
N LEU A 187 45.69 -7.59 13.63
CA LEU A 187 45.28 -6.26 14.10
C LEU A 187 44.92 -5.34 12.91
N GLU A 188 45.78 -5.29 11.89
CA GLU A 188 45.52 -4.51 10.67
C GLU A 188 44.25 -4.98 9.94
N ASP A 189 43.94 -6.27 9.95
CA ASP A 189 42.69 -6.79 9.39
C ASP A 189 41.46 -6.36 10.20
N VAL A 190 41.51 -6.47 11.53
CA VAL A 190 40.43 -6.01 12.42
C VAL A 190 40.20 -4.51 12.28
N GLU A 191 41.26 -3.70 12.17
CA GLU A 191 41.15 -2.26 11.94
C GLU A 191 40.52 -1.93 10.58
N ARG A 192 40.90 -2.65 9.52
CA ARG A 192 40.27 -2.52 8.19
C ARG A 192 38.78 -2.89 8.24
N GLN A 193 38.42 -3.98 8.91
CA GLN A 193 37.02 -4.38 9.08
C GLN A 193 36.23 -3.34 9.88
N LEU A 194 36.81 -2.81 10.96
CA LEU A 194 36.17 -1.78 11.78
C LEU A 194 35.92 -0.49 10.99
N ALA A 195 36.86 -0.08 10.13
CA ALA A 195 36.69 1.07 9.24
C ALA A 195 35.52 0.86 8.26
N ARG A 196 35.45 -0.32 7.63
CA ARG A 196 34.34 -0.68 6.71
C ARG A 196 32.98 -0.71 7.41
N VAL A 197 32.89 -1.29 8.61
CA VAL A 197 31.61 -1.35 9.34
C VAL A 197 31.12 0.04 9.71
N ARG A 198 32.03 0.95 10.09
CA ARG A 198 31.69 2.36 10.39
C ARG A 198 31.22 3.12 9.15
N GLU A 199 31.88 2.92 8.02
CA GLU A 199 31.44 3.48 6.74
C GLU A 199 30.03 2.99 6.37
N ASN A 200 29.78 1.69 6.52
CA ASN A 200 28.46 1.10 6.29
C ASN A 200 27.41 1.62 7.30
N GLU A 201 27.78 1.95 8.53
CA GLU A 201 26.89 2.57 9.53
C GLU A 201 26.49 4.00 9.13
N ASP A 202 27.46 4.81 8.73
CA ASP A 202 27.21 6.18 8.29
C ASP A 202 26.37 6.21 7.00
N ARG A 203 26.62 5.27 6.08
CA ARG A 203 25.78 5.05 4.89
C ARG A 203 24.36 4.70 5.29
N ALA A 204 24.16 3.66 6.13
CA ALA A 204 22.84 3.23 6.59
C ALA A 204 22.05 4.36 7.28
N ARG A 205 22.71 5.21 8.08
CA ARG A 205 22.07 6.39 8.69
C ARG A 205 21.62 7.42 7.66
N THR A 206 22.45 7.67 6.66
CA THR A 206 22.12 8.61 5.58
C THR A 206 20.92 8.10 4.76
N THR A 207 20.93 6.81 4.39
CA THR A 207 19.83 6.15 3.70
C THR A 207 18.55 6.15 4.54
N LEU A 208 18.65 5.97 5.87
CA LEU A 208 17.49 6.03 6.77
C LEU A 208 16.86 7.42 6.79
N GLN A 209 17.67 8.47 6.90
CA GLN A 209 17.17 9.86 6.83
C GLN A 209 16.51 10.15 5.48
N GLN A 210 17.04 9.58 4.40
CA GLN A 210 16.41 9.72 3.08
C GLN A 210 15.06 9.00 3.03
N ALA A 211 14.98 7.76 3.51
CA ALA A 211 13.74 7.00 3.59
C ALA A 211 12.66 7.71 4.42
N GLU A 212 13.04 8.41 5.50
CA GLU A 212 12.13 9.23 6.29
C GLU A 212 11.55 10.39 5.48
N ARG A 213 12.40 11.13 4.74
CA ARG A 213 11.94 12.23 3.87
C ARG A 213 11.04 11.75 2.74
N ASP A 214 11.39 10.63 2.11
CA ASP A 214 10.61 10.05 1.01
C ASP A 214 9.23 9.59 1.51
N ARG A 215 9.18 8.95 2.69
CA ARG A 215 7.92 8.56 3.35
C ARG A 215 7.05 9.79 3.64
N ASP A 216 7.64 10.83 4.22
CA ASP A 216 6.89 12.04 4.60
C ASP A 216 6.36 12.76 3.35
N THR A 217 7.13 12.80 2.26
CA THR A 217 6.68 13.31 0.95
C THR A 217 5.53 12.47 0.39
N ALA A 218 5.64 11.14 0.44
CA ALA A 218 4.57 10.24 0.00
C ALA A 218 3.27 10.42 0.80
N ILE A 219 3.35 10.73 2.10
CA ILE A 219 2.18 11.04 2.93
C ILE A 219 1.49 12.31 2.44
N VAL A 220 2.25 13.38 2.19
CA VAL A 220 1.72 14.67 1.71
C VAL A 220 0.97 14.48 0.38
N VAL A 221 1.61 13.84 -0.61
CA VAL A 221 0.98 13.57 -1.92
C VAL A 221 -0.27 12.69 -1.77
N ALA A 222 -0.25 11.68 -0.88
CA ALA A 222 -1.42 10.84 -0.64
C ALA A 222 -2.59 11.64 0.00
N GLU A 223 -2.31 12.54 0.94
CA GLU A 223 -3.33 13.37 1.58
C GLU A 223 -3.99 14.34 0.57
N GLU A 224 -3.18 14.96 -0.29
CA GLU A 224 -3.64 15.87 -1.35
C GLU A 224 -4.42 15.13 -2.43
N ALA A 225 -3.93 13.99 -2.92
CA ALA A 225 -4.66 13.13 -3.84
C ALA A 225 -6.01 12.69 -3.23
N GLY A 226 -6.02 12.32 -1.95
CA GLY A 226 -7.23 11.96 -1.23
C GLY A 226 -8.22 13.11 -1.09
N ALA A 227 -7.74 14.34 -0.92
CA ALA A 227 -8.59 15.55 -0.92
C ALA A 227 -9.21 15.80 -2.29
N LEU A 228 -8.40 15.73 -3.36
CA LEU A 228 -8.85 15.91 -4.74
C LEU A 228 -9.89 14.85 -5.13
N VAL A 229 -9.70 13.58 -4.77
CA VAL A 229 -10.69 12.50 -5.00
C VAL A 229 -12.03 12.83 -4.34
N ARG A 230 -12.04 13.38 -3.12
CA ARG A 230 -13.29 13.77 -2.43
C ARG A 230 -13.97 14.93 -3.15
N GLU A 231 -13.21 15.94 -3.57
CA GLU A 231 -13.72 17.09 -4.32
C GLU A 231 -14.32 16.67 -5.67
N LEU A 232 -13.57 15.91 -6.47
CA LEU A 232 -14.02 15.43 -7.79
C LEU A 232 -15.24 14.52 -7.68
N ARG A 233 -15.35 13.67 -6.65
CA ARG A 233 -16.56 12.87 -6.39
C ARG A 233 -17.78 13.75 -6.10
N GLN A 234 -17.62 14.84 -5.36
CA GLN A 234 -18.70 15.80 -5.13
C GLN A 234 -19.07 16.51 -6.43
N GLU A 235 -18.10 16.83 -7.28
CA GLU A 235 -18.34 17.44 -8.58
C GLU A 235 -19.08 16.50 -9.54
N VAL A 236 -18.70 15.22 -9.63
CA VAL A 236 -19.44 14.21 -10.40
C VAL A 236 -20.88 14.11 -9.90
N THR A 237 -21.08 14.10 -8.58
CA THR A 237 -22.43 14.05 -7.98
C THR A 237 -23.25 15.29 -8.36
N ARG A 238 -22.63 16.47 -8.33
CA ARG A 238 -23.25 17.74 -8.73
C ARG A 238 -23.63 17.74 -10.21
N LEU A 239 -22.72 17.35 -11.10
CA LEU A 239 -22.95 17.29 -12.54
C LEU A 239 -24.04 16.27 -12.90
N ARG A 240 -24.05 15.09 -12.25
CA ARG A 240 -25.11 14.08 -12.40
C ARG A 240 -26.48 14.60 -11.97
N ALA A 241 -26.54 15.41 -10.91
CA ALA A 241 -27.80 16.02 -10.48
C ALA A 241 -28.35 17.05 -11.48
N MET A 242 -27.48 17.71 -12.25
CA MET A 242 -27.86 18.68 -13.29
C MET A 242 -28.30 18.04 -14.60
N ALA A 243 -27.79 16.85 -14.91
CA ALA A 243 -28.15 16.08 -16.11
C ALA A 243 -28.49 14.64 -15.73
N PRO A 244 -29.69 14.39 -15.17
CA PRO A 244 -30.11 13.05 -14.79
C PRO A 244 -30.29 12.17 -16.04
N ASP A 245 -29.31 11.32 -16.29
CA ASP A 245 -29.34 10.35 -17.39
C ASP A 245 -30.15 9.11 -16.96
N PRO A 246 -31.33 8.82 -17.55
CA PRO A 246 -32.15 7.67 -17.21
C PRO A 246 -31.50 6.31 -17.56
N HIS A 247 -30.36 6.31 -18.28
CA HIS A 247 -29.62 5.10 -18.65
C HIS A 247 -28.26 4.96 -17.98
N SER A 248 -27.94 5.80 -16.99
CA SER A 248 -26.70 5.66 -16.23
C SER A 248 -26.73 4.37 -15.40
N THR A 249 -26.03 3.34 -15.89
CA THR A 249 -25.71 2.15 -15.10
C THR A 249 -24.90 2.57 -13.88
N PRO A 250 -25.17 2.00 -12.69
CA PRO A 250 -24.38 2.31 -11.51
C PRO A 250 -22.91 2.04 -11.82
N ASP A 251 -22.04 2.99 -11.47
CA ASP A 251 -20.59 2.90 -11.66
C ASP A 251 -20.15 1.51 -11.25
N ARG A 252 -19.79 0.69 -12.26
CA ARG A 252 -19.20 -0.61 -12.02
C ARG A 252 -17.85 -0.28 -11.41
N GLU A 253 -17.75 -0.34 -10.08
CA GLU A 253 -16.52 -0.13 -9.32
C GLU A 253 -15.42 -0.94 -10.01
N ARG A 254 -14.61 -0.23 -10.80
CA ARG A 254 -13.70 -0.85 -11.74
C ARG A 254 -12.52 -1.30 -10.91
N GLY A 255 -12.55 -2.58 -10.56
CA GLY A 255 -11.40 -3.33 -10.06
C GLY A 255 -10.89 -2.85 -8.72
N GLU A 256 -11.34 -3.53 -7.67
CA GLU A 256 -10.51 -3.81 -6.49
C GLU A 256 -9.07 -4.06 -6.96
N ALA A 257 -8.17 -3.17 -6.54
CA ALA A 257 -6.78 -3.18 -6.97
C ALA A 257 -6.16 -4.56 -6.72
N ASP A 258 -5.42 -5.08 -7.70
CA ASP A 258 -4.73 -6.36 -7.55
C ASP A 258 -3.93 -6.34 -6.24
N PRO A 259 -4.03 -7.41 -5.41
CA PRO A 259 -3.27 -7.49 -4.17
C PRO A 259 -1.79 -7.36 -4.50
N LEU A 260 -1.14 -6.39 -3.86
CA LEU A 260 0.26 -6.07 -4.07
C LEU A 260 1.12 -7.34 -3.96
N PRO A 261 2.07 -7.56 -4.88
CA PRO A 261 3.06 -8.61 -4.68
C PRO A 261 3.82 -8.31 -3.37
N PRO A 262 3.99 -9.29 -2.48
CA PRO A 262 4.72 -9.08 -1.24
C PRO A 262 6.13 -8.58 -1.57
N THR A 263 6.51 -7.44 -0.99
CA THR A 263 7.89 -6.96 -1.04
C THR A 263 8.73 -7.85 -0.16
N ASP A 264 9.15 -9.01 -0.69
CA ASP A 264 10.01 -9.95 0.02
C ASP A 264 11.43 -9.38 0.11
N ILE A 265 11.65 -8.52 1.11
CA ILE A 265 12.98 -8.32 1.69
C ILE A 265 13.13 -9.43 2.74
N ALA A 266 13.46 -10.63 2.27
CA ALA A 266 13.72 -11.75 3.15
C ALA A 266 14.94 -11.44 4.02
N LEU A 267 14.68 -11.28 5.32
CA LEU A 267 15.67 -11.06 6.37
C LEU A 267 16.40 -12.38 6.68
N TYR A 268 17.40 -12.70 5.87
CA TYR A 268 18.34 -13.78 6.18
C TYR A 268 19.50 -13.28 7.05
N ASP A 269 20.18 -14.22 7.70
CA ASP A 269 21.33 -14.01 8.59
C ASP A 269 22.30 -12.98 8.00
N VAL A 270 22.32 -11.78 8.60
CA VAL A 270 22.96 -10.61 8.02
C VAL A 270 24.45 -10.70 8.29
N ASP A 271 25.22 -11.17 7.31
CA ASP A 271 26.67 -11.00 7.31
C ASP A 271 27.07 -9.59 6.78
N LEU A 272 28.36 -9.27 6.84
CA LEU A 272 28.86 -7.96 6.41
C LEU A 272 28.64 -7.70 4.91
N ALA A 273 28.81 -8.71 4.06
CA ALA A 273 28.61 -8.60 2.62
C ALA A 273 27.12 -8.45 2.28
N GLN A 274 26.26 -9.16 3.00
CA GLN A 274 24.81 -9.07 2.92
C GLN A 274 24.32 -7.70 3.37
N THR A 275 25.01 -7.06 4.33
CA THR A 275 24.71 -5.68 4.74
C THR A 275 24.89 -4.70 3.58
N GLU A 276 26.02 -4.78 2.87
CA GLU A 276 26.29 -3.91 1.72
C GLU A 276 25.27 -4.12 0.59
N ILE A 277 24.97 -5.37 0.24
CA ILE A 277 23.95 -5.73 -0.75
C ILE A 277 22.56 -5.20 -0.32
N THR A 278 22.25 -5.28 0.97
CA THR A 278 20.97 -4.79 1.51
C THR A 278 20.89 -3.26 1.42
N LEU A 279 21.99 -2.54 1.69
CA LEU A 279 22.06 -1.09 1.54
C LEU A 279 21.92 -0.66 0.08
N ASP A 280 22.62 -1.31 -0.83
CA ASP A 280 22.51 -1.04 -2.28
C ASP A 280 21.06 -1.27 -2.77
N LYS A 281 20.44 -2.38 -2.35
CA LYS A 281 19.05 -2.68 -2.69
C LYS A 281 18.09 -1.66 -2.07
N ALA A 282 18.31 -1.24 -0.82
CA ALA A 282 17.49 -0.24 -0.16
C ALA A 282 17.54 1.11 -0.90
N GLU A 283 18.73 1.56 -1.32
CA GLU A 283 18.90 2.80 -2.08
C GLU A 283 18.19 2.75 -3.43
N ILE A 284 18.32 1.65 -4.19
CA ILE A 284 17.62 1.47 -5.46
C ILE A 284 16.10 1.50 -5.27
N LEU A 285 15.59 0.82 -4.24
CA LEU A 285 14.16 0.78 -3.95
C LEU A 285 13.63 2.15 -3.48
N LEU A 286 14.40 2.92 -2.72
CA LEU A 286 14.02 4.28 -2.34
C LEU A 286 13.96 5.20 -3.55
N GLU A 287 14.94 5.10 -4.45
CA GLU A 287 14.97 5.89 -5.68
C GLU A 287 13.73 5.62 -6.56
N GLN A 288 13.38 4.34 -6.75
CA GLN A 288 12.17 3.97 -7.48
C GLN A 288 10.90 4.49 -6.80
N GLY A 289 10.83 4.41 -5.46
CA GLY A 289 9.71 4.95 -4.69
C GLY A 289 9.59 6.48 -4.85
N ARG A 290 10.72 7.18 -4.84
CA ARG A 290 10.80 8.63 -5.03
C ARG A 290 10.32 9.04 -6.41
N GLU A 291 10.81 8.40 -7.48
CA GLU A 291 10.35 8.65 -8.85
C GLU A 291 8.83 8.43 -8.98
N ALA A 292 8.29 7.38 -8.36
CA ALA A 292 6.86 7.08 -8.38
C ALA A 292 6.02 8.14 -7.65
N VAL A 293 6.51 8.67 -6.51
CA VAL A 293 5.84 9.75 -5.76
C VAL A 293 5.92 11.07 -6.52
N GLU A 294 7.06 11.40 -7.14
CA GLU A 294 7.22 12.60 -7.98
C GLU A 294 6.33 12.54 -9.23
N GLU A 295 6.18 11.38 -9.87
CA GLU A 295 5.23 11.16 -10.96
C GLU A 295 3.78 11.31 -10.47
N ALA A 296 3.44 10.74 -9.31
CA ALA A 296 2.11 10.85 -8.71
C ALA A 296 1.77 12.31 -8.35
N GLY A 297 2.71 13.06 -7.79
CA GLY A 297 2.56 14.49 -7.51
C GLY A 297 2.29 15.30 -8.77
N ARG A 298 3.09 15.10 -9.83
CA ARG A 298 2.88 15.75 -11.12
C ARG A 298 1.51 15.44 -11.73
N ALA A 299 1.02 14.20 -11.58
CA ALA A 299 -0.28 13.80 -12.10
C ALA A 299 -1.47 14.55 -11.44
N ILE A 300 -1.30 15.03 -10.21
CA ILE A 300 -2.30 15.84 -9.49
C ILE A 300 -1.97 17.34 -9.49
N GLY A 301 -1.01 17.77 -10.30
CA GLY A 301 -0.62 19.18 -10.43
C GLY A 301 0.15 19.74 -9.23
N LEU A 302 0.68 18.88 -8.35
CA LEU A 302 1.70 19.29 -7.41
C LEU A 302 3.00 19.46 -8.20
N ASP A 303 3.46 20.70 -8.33
CA ASP A 303 4.83 20.94 -8.77
C ASP A 303 5.77 20.21 -7.79
N PRO A 304 6.81 19.52 -8.30
CA PRO A 304 7.80 18.90 -7.42
C PRO A 304 8.34 20.02 -6.53
N ALA A 305 7.99 19.93 -5.24
CA ALA A 305 8.18 21.04 -4.33
C ALA A 305 9.64 21.50 -4.45
N PRO A 306 9.90 22.80 -4.68
CA PRO A 306 11.27 23.29 -4.84
C PRO A 306 11.98 23.05 -3.53
N ASP A 307 12.77 21.97 -3.48
CA ASP A 307 13.63 21.52 -2.40
C ASP A 307 13.13 22.07 -1.06
N LEU A 308 11.98 21.56 -0.58
CA LEU A 308 11.44 21.91 0.72
C LEU A 308 12.46 21.43 1.75
N ARG A 309 13.49 22.26 1.99
CA ARG A 309 14.29 22.26 3.19
C ARG A 309 13.31 22.54 4.31
N THR A 310 12.67 21.48 4.78
CA THR A 310 11.86 21.49 5.99
C THR A 310 12.83 21.90 7.09
N ILE A 311 12.86 23.19 7.41
CA ILE A 311 13.58 23.70 8.58
C ILE A 311 12.87 23.03 9.75
N PRO A 312 13.57 22.20 10.56
CA PRO A 312 12.95 21.55 11.70
C PRO A 312 12.33 22.61 12.61
N GLY A 313 11.00 22.61 12.73
CA GLY A 313 10.23 23.58 13.51
C GLY A 313 9.44 24.63 12.71
N GLN A 314 9.52 24.65 11.37
CA GLN A 314 8.71 25.55 10.56
C GLN A 314 7.39 24.88 10.16
N VAL A 315 6.29 25.35 10.74
CA VAL A 315 4.94 25.01 10.28
C VAL A 315 4.80 25.54 8.86
N ILE A 316 4.65 24.64 7.87
CA ILE A 316 4.34 25.00 6.49
C ILE A 316 2.98 25.71 6.53
N ARG A 317 3.01 27.04 6.50
CA ARG A 317 1.82 27.83 6.18
C ARG A 317 1.63 27.66 4.69
N SER A 318 0.60 26.91 4.30
CA SER A 318 0.14 26.87 2.91
C SER A 318 0.01 28.30 2.40
N HIS A 319 0.72 28.61 1.31
CA HIS A 319 0.66 29.90 0.64
C HIS A 319 -0.81 30.15 0.22
N PRO A 320 -1.50 31.17 0.78
CA PRO A 320 -2.92 31.40 0.50
C PRO A 320 -3.21 31.85 -0.94
N GLU A 321 -2.17 32.18 -1.71
CA GLU A 321 -2.31 32.78 -3.05
C GLU A 321 -2.58 31.74 -4.16
N LEU A 322 -2.37 30.44 -3.90
CA LEU A 322 -2.58 29.39 -4.91
C LEU A 322 -3.93 28.68 -4.79
N TYR A 323 -4.62 28.74 -3.64
CA TYR A 323 -5.92 28.07 -3.43
C TYR A 323 -6.81 28.85 -2.43
N PRO A 324 -7.74 29.71 -2.89
CA PRO A 324 -8.52 30.58 -2.01
C PRO A 324 -9.57 29.86 -1.14
N ASN A 325 -9.75 28.54 -1.27
CA ASN A 325 -10.82 27.78 -0.61
C ASN A 325 -10.34 26.67 0.35
N SER A 326 -9.04 26.50 0.59
CA SER A 326 -8.52 25.51 1.54
C SER A 326 -8.56 26.05 2.99
N ARG A 327 -9.45 25.48 3.80
CA ARG A 327 -9.47 25.75 5.26
C ARG A 327 -8.27 25.07 5.93
N PRO A 328 -7.52 25.76 6.83
CA PRO A 328 -6.46 25.12 7.58
C PRO A 328 -7.06 24.16 8.62
N VAL A 329 -6.76 22.87 8.47
CA VAL A 329 -7.02 21.86 9.51
C VAL A 329 -5.79 21.82 10.42
N PHE A 330 -5.94 22.37 11.62
CA PHE A 330 -4.92 22.27 12.66
C PHE A 330 -4.92 20.85 13.24
N SER A 331 -3.87 20.08 12.94
CA SER A 331 -3.48 18.92 13.77
C SER A 331 -2.27 19.33 14.59
N GLY A 332 -2.46 19.45 15.90
CA GLY A 332 -1.49 19.98 16.83
C GLY A 332 -0.45 18.96 17.26
N THR A 333 0.80 19.20 16.88
CA THR A 333 2.01 18.80 17.62
C THR A 333 3.05 19.92 17.48
N THR A 334 3.01 20.89 18.38
CA THR A 334 4.04 21.95 18.46
C THR A 334 5.30 21.49 19.20
N PRO A 335 6.47 22.12 18.96
CA PRO A 335 7.78 21.66 19.44
C PRO A 335 8.01 21.71 20.96
N ASP A 336 7.08 22.27 21.73
CA ASP A 336 7.20 22.35 23.20
C ASP A 336 6.51 21.19 23.94
N ASN A 337 6.30 20.05 23.27
CA ASN A 337 5.84 18.84 23.95
C ASN A 337 7.01 18.15 24.67
N PRO A 338 7.05 18.09 26.01
CA PRO A 338 8.16 17.51 26.78
C PRO A 338 8.32 15.98 26.61
N VAL A 339 7.47 15.33 25.81
CA VAL A 339 7.39 13.87 25.69
C VAL A 339 8.32 13.30 24.60
N THR A 340 8.85 14.10 23.65
CA THR A 340 9.60 13.56 22.48
C THR A 340 10.92 14.26 22.12
N GLY A 341 11.41 15.21 22.92
CA GLY A 341 12.70 15.89 22.65
C GLY A 341 13.92 14.99 22.88
N SER A 342 14.64 14.62 21.80
CA SER A 342 15.88 13.82 21.85
C SER A 342 17.02 14.50 22.63
N LYS A 343 16.97 15.82 22.77
CA LYS A 343 17.93 16.63 23.51
C LYS A 343 17.78 16.47 25.03
N THR A 344 16.55 16.45 25.53
CA THR A 344 16.21 16.12 26.93
C THR A 344 16.56 14.68 27.29
N ALA A 345 16.41 13.73 26.36
CA ALA A 345 16.79 12.34 26.61
C ALA A 345 18.31 12.17 26.83
N ARG A 346 19.15 12.89 26.07
CA ARG A 346 20.62 12.88 26.23
C ARG A 346 21.10 13.59 27.49
N GLU A 347 20.54 14.76 27.82
CA GLU A 347 20.90 15.51 29.03
C GLU A 347 20.44 14.79 30.31
N THR A 348 19.27 14.14 30.27
CA THR A 348 18.77 13.34 31.40
C THR A 348 19.54 12.03 31.56
N LEU A 349 19.98 11.38 30.48
CA LEU A 349 20.87 10.20 30.57
C LEU A 349 22.28 10.57 31.05
N GLY A 350 22.82 11.70 30.60
CA GLY A 350 24.14 12.20 31.03
C GLY A 350 24.18 12.51 32.53
N LEU A 351 23.18 13.25 33.03
CA LEU A 351 23.08 13.62 34.46
C LEU A 351 22.76 12.43 35.39
N LEU A 352 22.11 11.38 34.88
CA LEU A 352 21.83 10.17 35.66
C LEU A 352 23.01 9.18 35.70
N LEU A 353 23.89 9.19 34.69
CA LEU A 353 25.10 8.35 34.69
C LEU A 353 26.20 8.94 35.58
N GLU A 354 26.33 10.27 35.64
CA GLU A 354 27.29 10.94 36.53
C GLU A 354 26.90 10.86 38.01
N ASN A 355 25.62 10.98 38.37
CA ASN A 355 25.19 10.99 39.76
C ASN A 355 25.08 9.60 40.44
N ASN A 356 25.14 8.50 39.67
CA ASN A 356 24.92 7.15 40.22
C ASN A 356 26.19 6.28 40.35
N GLY A 357 27.39 6.83 40.11
CA GLY A 357 28.65 6.14 40.44
C GLY A 357 28.84 4.76 39.81
N LEU A 358 28.33 4.55 38.59
CA LEU A 358 28.39 3.25 37.89
C LEU A 358 29.67 3.12 37.05
N GLY A 359 30.79 2.86 37.73
CA GLY A 359 31.99 2.28 37.14
C GLY A 359 32.07 0.78 37.47
N GLY A 360 31.55 -0.09 36.59
CA GLY A 360 31.69 -1.56 36.69
C GLY A 360 30.47 -2.34 36.17
N PRO A 361 30.65 -3.51 35.51
CA PRO A 361 29.66 -4.04 34.55
C PRO A 361 28.60 -4.94 35.20
N GLY A 362 27.38 -4.87 34.69
CA GLY A 362 26.32 -5.83 34.96
C GLY A 362 25.10 -5.62 34.05
N PRO A 363 24.92 -6.43 32.98
CA PRO A 363 23.77 -6.30 32.06
C PRO A 363 22.42 -6.52 32.73
N ILE A 364 22.40 -7.22 33.87
CA ILE A 364 21.18 -7.55 34.64
C ILE A 364 20.51 -6.30 35.22
N ARG A 365 21.27 -5.29 35.65
CA ARG A 365 20.68 -4.06 36.25
C ARG A 365 20.04 -3.14 35.22
N VAL A 366 20.53 -3.18 33.98
CA VAL A 366 19.96 -2.43 32.86
C VAL A 366 18.66 -3.08 32.40
N LEU A 367 18.59 -4.42 32.39
CA LEU A 367 17.39 -5.16 32.03
C LEU A 367 16.27 -4.99 33.08
N ASP A 368 16.61 -5.05 34.37
CA ASP A 368 15.65 -4.92 35.47
C ASP A 368 15.04 -3.50 35.51
N TRP A 369 15.86 -2.47 35.27
CA TRP A 369 15.39 -1.08 35.12
C TRP A 369 14.54 -0.88 33.86
N ALA A 370 14.93 -1.45 32.72
CA ALA A 370 14.19 -1.34 31.46
C ALA A 370 12.81 -2.03 31.55
N LEU A 371 12.75 -3.21 32.16
CA LEU A 371 11.51 -3.95 32.38
C LEU A 371 10.59 -3.24 33.38
N GLY A 372 11.14 -2.65 34.45
CA GLY A 372 10.37 -1.84 35.40
C GLY A 372 9.70 -0.63 34.73
N ARG A 373 10.44 0.09 33.87
CA ARG A 373 9.88 1.24 33.11
C ARG A 373 8.89 0.82 32.03
N LEU A 374 9.07 -0.35 31.43
CA LEU A 374 8.15 -0.90 30.44
C LEU A 374 6.83 -1.29 31.11
N ALA A 375 6.88 -1.95 32.27
CA ALA A 375 5.70 -2.34 33.04
C ALA A 375 4.90 -1.12 33.54
N GLU A 376 5.58 -0.07 34.00
CA GLU A 376 4.93 1.17 34.44
C GLU A 376 4.24 1.91 33.28
N LYS A 377 4.82 1.88 32.08
CA LYS A 377 4.22 2.46 30.87
C LYS A 377 3.09 1.63 30.27
N LEU A 378 3.06 0.32 30.51
CA LEU A 378 2.09 -0.61 29.93
C LEU A 378 0.90 -0.92 30.85
N ALA A 379 0.91 -0.43 32.09
CA ALA A 379 -0.16 -0.61 33.07
C ALA A 379 -1.56 -0.13 32.60
N GLY A 380 -1.63 0.72 31.56
CA GLY A 380 -2.89 1.17 30.95
C GLY A 380 -3.42 0.31 29.80
N ASN A 381 -2.67 -0.67 29.27
CA ASN A 381 -3.05 -1.41 28.07
C ASN A 381 -2.96 -2.93 28.27
N ARG A 382 -4.12 -3.52 28.62
CA ARG A 382 -4.27 -4.93 29.04
C ARG A 382 -3.83 -5.94 27.96
N TRP A 383 -3.96 -5.58 26.69
CA TRP A 383 -3.57 -6.46 25.57
C TRP A 383 -2.05 -6.59 25.43
N LEU A 384 -1.32 -5.49 25.68
CA LEU A 384 0.14 -5.50 25.61
C LEU A 384 0.77 -6.20 26.82
N MET A 385 0.15 -6.08 28.00
CA MET A 385 0.53 -6.86 29.19
C MET A 385 0.36 -8.36 28.96
N PHE A 386 -0.70 -8.78 28.25
CA PHE A 386 -0.91 -10.18 27.87
C PHE A 386 0.17 -10.70 26.92
N LEU A 387 0.52 -9.94 25.88
CA LEU A 387 1.61 -10.30 24.96
C LEU A 387 2.97 -10.37 25.67
N LEU A 388 3.25 -9.42 26.57
CA LEU A 388 4.49 -9.39 27.34
C LEU A 388 4.58 -10.58 28.29
N ALA A 389 3.49 -10.92 28.98
CA ALA A 389 3.41 -12.08 29.86
C ALA A 389 3.57 -13.40 29.07
N THR A 390 2.97 -13.48 27.88
CA THR A 390 3.09 -14.65 26.99
C THR A 390 4.52 -14.80 26.48
N ALA A 391 5.17 -13.70 26.09
CA ALA A 391 6.57 -13.70 25.66
C ALA A 391 7.54 -14.04 26.82
N LEU A 392 7.28 -13.54 28.02
CA LEU A 392 8.08 -13.91 29.20
C LEU A 392 7.89 -15.38 29.58
N ALA A 393 6.67 -15.91 29.49
CA ALA A 393 6.37 -17.32 29.77
C ALA A 393 7.00 -18.28 28.74
N THR A 394 7.20 -17.85 27.49
CA THR A 394 7.89 -18.67 26.47
C THR A 394 9.41 -18.55 26.56
N VAL A 395 9.95 -17.40 26.94
CA VAL A 395 11.41 -17.16 26.98
C VAL A 395 12.06 -17.62 28.29
N LEU A 396 11.38 -17.51 29.44
CA LEU A 396 11.94 -17.97 30.73
C LEU A 396 12.35 -19.45 30.76
N PRO A 397 11.55 -20.42 30.24
CA PRO A 397 11.96 -21.82 30.25
C PRO A 397 13.12 -22.10 29.29
N LEU A 398 13.30 -21.31 28.23
CA LEU A 398 14.43 -21.44 27.30
C LEU A 398 15.74 -20.90 27.90
N GLY A 399 15.68 -19.89 28.76
CA GLY A 399 16.86 -19.35 29.46
C GLY A 399 17.41 -20.26 30.55
N VAL A 400 16.58 -21.08 31.20
CA VAL A 400 17.01 -22.00 32.27
C VAL A 400 17.72 -23.25 31.70
N ALA A 401 17.46 -23.63 30.45
CA ALA A 401 18.16 -24.71 29.77
C ALA A 401 19.59 -24.32 29.30
N GLY A 402 19.89 -23.03 29.24
CA GLY A 402 21.19 -22.47 28.82
C GLY A 402 22.09 -22.12 30.00
N GLY A 403 22.41 -23.09 30.87
CA GLY A 403 23.58 -23.06 31.75
C GLY A 403 23.82 -21.80 32.60
N MET A 404 23.04 -21.60 33.66
CA MET A 404 23.52 -21.09 34.95
C MET A 404 22.58 -21.56 36.06
N ALA A 405 23.16 -22.20 37.08
CA ALA A 405 22.44 -22.68 38.25
C ALA A 405 21.93 -21.50 39.10
N ALA A 406 20.68 -21.11 38.90
CA ALA A 406 19.90 -20.37 39.88
C ALA A 406 18.50 -20.94 39.88
N ASP A 407 18.22 -21.78 40.87
CA ASP A 407 16.92 -22.37 41.13
C ASP A 407 15.91 -21.23 41.40
N PRO A 408 14.94 -20.95 40.52
CA PRO A 408 14.00 -19.86 40.74
C PRO A 408 13.12 -20.24 41.93
N GLY A 409 13.35 -19.57 43.06
CA GLY A 409 12.66 -19.87 44.30
C GLY A 409 11.12 -19.84 44.18
N PRO A 410 10.40 -20.49 45.11
CA PRO A 410 8.97 -20.76 45.01
C PRO A 410 8.08 -19.50 44.86
N ALA A 411 8.61 -18.31 45.10
CA ALA A 411 7.94 -17.03 44.87
C ALA A 411 7.76 -16.72 43.36
N VAL A 412 8.73 -17.07 42.52
CA VAL A 412 8.67 -16.83 41.06
C VAL A 412 7.62 -17.73 40.42
N TRP A 413 7.62 -19.01 40.80
CA TRP A 413 6.59 -19.97 40.36
C TRP A 413 5.20 -19.60 40.83
N LYS A 414 5.05 -19.12 42.08
CA LYS A 414 3.76 -18.61 42.56
C LYS A 414 3.30 -17.38 41.79
N ALA A 415 4.18 -16.47 41.39
CA ALA A 415 3.84 -15.29 40.61
C ALA A 415 3.39 -15.65 39.18
N VAL A 416 4.07 -16.59 38.52
CA VAL A 416 3.69 -17.07 37.18
C VAL A 416 2.35 -17.81 37.22
N VAL A 417 2.14 -18.70 38.20
CA VAL A 417 0.88 -19.43 38.37
C VAL A 417 -0.27 -18.48 38.74
N PHE A 418 -0.03 -17.49 39.60
CA PHE A 418 -1.02 -16.48 39.95
C PHE A 418 -1.38 -15.58 38.76
N ALA A 419 -0.42 -15.20 37.91
CA ALA A 419 -0.67 -14.43 36.69
C ALA A 419 -1.51 -15.22 35.67
N LEU A 420 -1.23 -16.52 35.52
CA LEU A 420 -2.01 -17.41 34.64
C LEU A 420 -3.43 -17.65 35.16
N LEU A 421 -3.62 -17.79 36.47
CA LEU A 421 -4.92 -18.06 37.09
C LEU A 421 -5.80 -16.80 37.30
N SER A 422 -5.19 -15.61 37.37
CA SER A 422 -5.92 -14.36 37.64
C SER A 422 -6.40 -13.63 36.38
N THR A 423 -6.14 -14.16 35.19
CA THR A 423 -6.61 -13.57 33.92
C THR A 423 -8.04 -14.06 33.62
N PRO A 424 -9.10 -13.24 33.82
CA PRO A 424 -10.46 -13.68 33.62
C PRO A 424 -10.85 -13.44 32.16
N CYS A 425 -10.64 -14.44 31.31
CA CYS A 425 -11.17 -14.46 29.95
C CYS A 425 -12.33 -15.47 29.87
N MET A 426 -13.41 -15.01 29.26
CA MET A 426 -14.68 -15.69 29.08
C MET A 426 -14.55 -17.16 28.66
N GLY A 427 -15.18 -18.05 29.45
CA GLY A 427 -16.16 -19.01 28.93
C GLY A 427 -15.75 -20.12 27.96
N LEU A 428 -14.47 -20.45 27.78
CA LEU A 428 -14.06 -21.66 27.07
C LEU A 428 -13.02 -22.42 27.91
N ALA A 429 -13.46 -23.56 28.45
CA ALA A 429 -12.62 -24.44 29.26
C ALA A 429 -11.60 -25.14 28.35
N TRP A 430 -10.33 -24.73 28.43
CA TRP A 430 -9.21 -25.46 27.86
C TRP A 430 -8.81 -26.57 28.84
N LEU A 431 -8.80 -27.82 28.40
CA LEU A 431 -8.29 -28.94 29.20
C LEU A 431 -6.77 -29.01 29.01
N VAL A 432 -6.04 -28.55 30.02
CA VAL A 432 -4.58 -28.74 30.10
C VAL A 432 -4.34 -29.91 31.06
N GLY A 433 -3.93 -31.05 30.50
CA GLY A 433 -3.55 -32.23 31.27
C GLY A 433 -2.03 -32.26 31.47
N PHE A 434 -1.59 -32.37 32.73
CA PHE A 434 -0.20 -32.65 33.06
C PHE A 434 -0.09 -34.05 33.66
N THR A 435 0.90 -34.82 33.21
CA THR A 435 1.31 -36.06 33.89
C THR A 435 2.66 -35.83 34.55
N TRP A 436 2.72 -36.11 35.86
CA TRP A 436 3.88 -35.86 36.71
C TRP A 436 4.61 -37.16 37.01
N SER A 437 5.94 -37.14 37.08
CA SER A 437 6.71 -38.26 37.65
C SER A 437 6.61 -38.25 39.18
N GLU A 438 6.98 -39.37 39.83
CA GLU A 438 7.07 -39.46 41.30
C GLU A 438 8.06 -38.45 41.92
N GLU A 439 8.96 -37.88 41.12
CA GLU A 439 9.93 -36.85 41.52
C GLU A 439 9.43 -35.41 41.28
N GLY A 440 8.17 -35.23 40.85
CA GLY A 440 7.57 -33.91 40.69
C GLY A 440 8.00 -33.14 39.44
N VAL A 441 8.51 -33.84 38.41
CA VAL A 441 8.86 -33.22 37.12
C VAL A 441 7.81 -33.60 36.06
N PRO A 442 7.25 -32.64 35.29
CA PRO A 442 6.23 -32.94 34.29
C PRO A 442 6.85 -33.70 33.10
N ARG A 443 6.25 -34.84 32.72
CA ARG A 443 6.78 -35.73 31.66
C ARG A 443 6.22 -35.43 30.28
N SER A 444 5.00 -34.93 30.19
CA SER A 444 4.39 -34.57 28.90
C SER A 444 3.37 -33.46 29.06
N PHE A 445 3.22 -32.68 27.98
CA PHE A 445 2.29 -31.57 27.85
C PHE A 445 1.38 -31.83 26.66
N GLN A 446 0.06 -31.85 26.88
CA GLN A 446 -0.90 -32.07 25.82
C GLN A 446 -1.85 -30.88 25.72
N TRP A 447 -1.92 -30.31 24.52
CA TRP A 447 -2.79 -29.19 24.18
C TRP A 447 -3.83 -29.65 23.16
N VAL A 448 -5.10 -29.56 23.51
CA VAL A 448 -6.22 -29.97 22.64
C VAL A 448 -7.15 -28.76 22.45
N PRO A 449 -7.28 -28.22 21.22
CA PRO A 449 -8.21 -27.14 20.94
C PRO A 449 -9.66 -27.64 20.91
N PRO A 450 -10.65 -26.79 21.28
CA PRO A 450 -12.04 -27.22 21.48
C PRO A 450 -12.86 -27.46 20.19
N PHE A 451 -12.33 -27.16 19.01
CA PHE A 451 -13.03 -27.43 17.73
C PHE A 451 -12.10 -28.17 16.78
N GLY A 452 -12.61 -29.27 16.21
CA GLY A 452 -11.89 -30.26 15.39
C GLY A 452 -10.75 -29.67 14.57
N GLY A 453 -9.54 -30.02 15.00
CA GLY A 453 -8.29 -29.49 14.49
C GLY A 453 -7.16 -30.42 14.89
N ILE A 454 -6.03 -30.25 14.24
CA ILE A 454 -4.86 -31.11 14.37
C ILE A 454 -4.35 -31.08 15.82
N ALA A 455 -4.42 -32.22 16.51
CA ALA A 455 -3.78 -32.39 17.81
C ALA A 455 -2.30 -32.72 17.59
N ILE A 456 -1.44 -31.93 18.21
CA ILE A 456 0.01 -32.14 18.18
C ILE A 456 0.45 -32.58 19.58
N VAL A 457 0.95 -33.81 19.66
CA VAL A 457 1.54 -34.34 20.89
C VAL A 457 3.05 -34.15 20.80
N ILE A 458 3.60 -33.34 21.71
CA ILE A 458 5.03 -33.08 21.79
C ILE A 458 5.58 -33.84 22.99
N GLY A 459 6.43 -34.82 22.70
CA GLY A 459 7.17 -35.58 23.70
C GLY A 459 8.47 -34.87 24.02
N LEU A 460 8.79 -34.76 25.31
CA LEU A 460 10.09 -34.28 25.79
C LEU A 460 10.78 -35.45 26.49
N GLN A 461 11.86 -35.95 25.88
CA GLN A 461 12.64 -37.03 26.47
C GLN A 461 13.94 -36.46 27.02
N LEU A 462 14.10 -36.54 28.34
CA LEU A 462 15.34 -36.23 29.03
C LEU A 462 16.26 -37.44 28.95
N ILE A 463 17.38 -37.29 28.25
CA ILE A 463 18.46 -38.27 28.26
C ILE A 463 19.22 -38.03 29.57
N SER A 464 19.45 -39.10 30.35
CA SER A 464 20.14 -39.01 31.64
C SER A 464 21.49 -38.30 31.47
N ASP A 465 21.80 -37.43 32.44
CA ASP A 465 22.93 -36.49 32.50
C ASP A 465 22.68 -35.06 32.00
N GLY A 466 21.40 -34.66 31.90
CA GLY A 466 21.00 -33.27 32.12
C GLY A 466 21.46 -32.24 31.08
N SER A 467 22.00 -32.67 29.95
CA SER A 467 22.63 -31.73 29.00
C SER A 467 21.83 -31.46 27.72
N VAL A 468 20.83 -32.27 27.37
CA VAL A 468 20.00 -32.01 26.17
C VAL A 468 18.59 -32.57 26.36
N ALA A 469 17.58 -31.70 26.26
CA ALA A 469 16.20 -32.10 26.05
C ALA A 469 15.91 -32.07 24.54
N LEU A 470 15.63 -33.23 23.95
CA LEU A 470 15.18 -33.31 22.55
C LEU A 470 13.65 -33.23 22.55
N ALA A 471 13.12 -32.15 21.99
CA ALA A 471 11.69 -32.03 21.70
C ALA A 471 11.43 -32.67 20.34
N PHE A 472 10.54 -33.66 20.30
CA PHE A 472 10.09 -34.25 19.05
C PHE A 472 8.57 -34.33 19.01
N VAL A 473 8.03 -34.19 17.81
CA VAL A 473 6.59 -34.35 17.58
C VAL A 473 6.32 -35.85 17.53
N GLU A 474 5.73 -36.37 18.58
CA GLU A 474 5.51 -37.82 18.74
C GLU A 474 4.34 -38.29 17.86
N LYS A 475 3.31 -37.46 17.70
CA LYS A 475 2.18 -37.75 16.82
C LYS A 475 1.46 -36.48 16.38
N VAL A 476 1.11 -36.43 15.10
CA VAL A 476 0.19 -35.44 14.52
C VAL A 476 -1.05 -36.21 14.06
N GLY A 477 -2.20 -35.92 14.68
CA GLY A 477 -3.46 -36.57 14.35
C GLY A 477 -4.58 -35.56 14.15
N MET A 478 -5.43 -35.79 13.16
CA MET A 478 -6.72 -35.11 13.07
C MET A 478 -7.66 -35.74 14.11
N VAL A 479 -8.26 -34.90 14.96
CA VAL A 479 -9.28 -35.32 15.93
C VAL A 479 -10.66 -35.21 15.30
#